data_AF-A0A086JA82-F1
#
_entry.id   AF-A0A086JA82-F1
#
_cell.length_a   1.000
_cell.length_b   1.000
_cell.length_c   1.000
_cell.angle_alpha   90.00
_cell.angle_beta   90.00
_cell.angle_gamma   90.00
#
_symmetry.space_group_name_H-M   'P 1'
#
loop_
_entity.id
_entity.type
_entity.pdbx_description
1 polymer ?
#
loop_
_entity_poly.entity_id
_entity_poly.type
_entity_poly.pdbx_seq_one_letter_code
_entity_poly.pdbx_strand_id
1 'polypeptide(L)'
;AGLSTIEIASFVNPVKVPQMADAAALTRQFCSRSKNIGGLSPTFQVLVANMRGFEEAAEAGAQEISLFTATTDAFCRANINTTVSESLKKFSVIAREAADRGIKTRGYVSCIFECPYQGKVAPTTVVQVARHLLDMGCYEVSLGDTLGVGTAGPTLNLMEELHRNNFPMETVAMHLHDTYGQALANILVSIVHGGVRVVDTAVAGLGGCPFASVPLPTSPRWVDPAAATAAVAAAAAAKRLEADEKWARGMISPGTTSTTTAVPHTVHHAHRTTGDICRPSMPPQAQVIYPRVAPGNVSTEDVVYMLENSGIDTGVRLEALLDASAFICSRLHRSSNSKAAAALSGRKEQEMMNRQFIRCESAD
;
A
#
# COMPACT_ATOMS: atom_id res chain seq x y z
N ALA A 1 19.41 -7.40 -4.92
CA ALA A 1 18.23 -7.98 -5.58
C ALA A 1 17.80 -7.26 -6.87
N GLY A 2 18.40 -6.13 -7.29
CA GLY A 2 17.96 -5.44 -8.52
C GLY A 2 16.94 -4.31 -8.29
N LEU A 3 16.58 -4.04 -7.04
CA LEU A 3 15.76 -2.88 -6.67
C LEU A 3 16.45 -1.57 -7.10
N SER A 4 15.70 -0.70 -7.78
CA SER A 4 16.15 0.61 -8.25
C SER A 4 16.09 1.69 -7.17
N THR A 5 15.16 1.58 -6.22
CA THR A 5 14.99 2.51 -5.10
C THR A 5 14.85 1.73 -3.80
N ILE A 6 15.52 2.19 -2.74
CA ILE A 6 15.45 1.61 -1.40
C ILE A 6 15.35 2.74 -0.38
N GLU A 7 14.29 2.76 0.42
CA GLU A 7 14.20 3.65 1.59
C GLU A 7 15.02 3.04 2.74
N ILE A 8 16.11 3.69 3.12
CA ILE A 8 17.13 3.10 4.01
C ILE A 8 17.04 3.59 5.45
N ALA A 9 16.51 4.79 5.69
CA ALA A 9 16.56 5.42 7.01
C ALA A 9 15.47 6.50 7.20
N SER A 10 15.28 6.91 8.45
CA SER A 10 14.38 7.99 8.82
C SER A 10 15.05 8.94 9.82
N PHE A 11 15.16 10.21 9.46
CA PHE A 11 15.67 11.29 10.31
C PHE A 11 14.54 11.83 11.19
N VAL A 12 14.23 11.05 12.22
CA VAL A 12 13.23 11.32 13.25
C VAL A 12 13.88 11.43 14.62
N ASN A 13 13.10 11.82 15.64
CA ASN A 13 13.63 11.90 16.99
C ASN A 13 14.06 10.49 17.49
N PRO A 14 15.36 10.25 17.75
CA PRO A 14 15.87 8.93 18.08
C PRO A 14 15.43 8.44 19.47
N VAL A 15 14.98 9.34 20.35
CA VAL A 15 14.39 8.96 21.63
C VAL A 15 13.00 8.36 21.43
N LYS A 16 12.23 8.88 20.46
CA LYS A 16 10.88 8.39 20.15
C LYS A 16 10.91 7.16 19.25
N VAL A 17 11.88 7.07 18.35
CA VAL A 17 12.04 5.98 17.38
C VAL A 17 13.48 5.47 17.42
N PRO A 18 13.86 4.72 18.48
CA PRO A 18 15.24 4.28 18.69
C PRO A 18 15.77 3.36 17.60
N GLN A 19 14.88 2.69 16.85
CA GLN A 19 15.26 1.84 15.73
C GLN A 19 15.91 2.63 14.58
N MET A 20 15.72 3.96 14.53
CA MET A 20 16.23 4.85 13.49
C MET A 20 17.40 5.72 13.98
N ALA A 21 17.97 5.43 15.16
CA ALA A 21 18.95 6.30 15.80
C ALA A 21 20.28 6.46 15.03
N ASP A 22 20.62 5.51 14.16
CA ASP A 22 21.85 5.47 13.36
C ASP A 22 21.63 5.91 11.89
N ALA A 23 20.49 6.55 11.58
CA ALA A 23 20.10 7.00 10.25
C ALA A 23 21.22 7.76 9.50
N ALA A 24 21.91 8.68 10.18
CA ALA A 24 22.98 9.47 9.57
C ALA A 24 24.20 8.62 9.16
N ALA A 25 24.57 7.62 9.97
CA ALA A 25 25.68 6.73 9.66
C ALA A 25 25.36 5.84 8.45
N LEU A 26 24.13 5.29 8.43
CA LEU A 26 23.65 4.46 7.34
C LEU A 26 23.57 5.22 6.02
N THR A 27 23.04 6.45 6.06
CA THR A 27 22.92 7.33 4.90
C THR A 27 24.29 7.63 4.28
N ARG A 28 25.28 8.01 5.10
CA ARG A 28 26.66 8.24 4.63
C ARG A 28 27.24 6.99 3.96
N GLN A 29 27.04 5.82 4.56
CA GLN A 29 27.59 4.57 4.05
C GLN A 29 26.98 4.16 2.70
N PHE A 30 25.65 4.27 2.54
CA PHE A 30 24.97 3.84 1.32
C PHE A 30 25.06 4.88 0.20
N CYS A 31 24.81 6.16 0.49
CA CYS A 31 24.84 7.22 -0.54
C CYS A 31 26.24 7.44 -1.13
N SER A 32 27.31 7.24 -0.34
CA SER A 32 28.69 7.31 -0.87
C SER A 32 29.04 6.20 -1.86
N ARG A 33 28.27 5.11 -1.87
CA ARG A 33 28.49 3.92 -2.71
C ARG A 33 27.44 3.77 -3.83
N SER A 34 26.47 4.68 -3.94
CA SER A 34 25.30 4.51 -4.82
C SER A 34 25.64 4.42 -6.31
N LYS A 35 26.80 4.92 -6.75
CA LYS A 35 27.16 5.00 -8.17
C LYS A 35 27.56 3.66 -8.82
N ASN A 36 27.87 2.62 -8.05
CA ASN A 36 28.17 1.29 -8.61
C ASN A 36 28.11 0.19 -7.53
N ILE A 37 26.91 -0.35 -7.29
CA ILE A 37 26.71 -1.51 -6.42
C ILE A 37 26.43 -2.72 -7.29
N GLY A 38 27.49 -3.49 -7.60
CA GLY A 38 27.38 -4.69 -8.43
C GLY A 38 26.88 -4.38 -9.85
N GLY A 39 27.34 -3.29 -10.46
CA GLY A 39 26.91 -2.82 -11.79
C GLY A 39 25.59 -2.06 -11.80
N LEU A 40 24.96 -1.84 -10.64
CA LEU A 40 23.72 -1.09 -10.50
C LEU A 40 23.96 0.28 -9.87
N SER A 41 23.01 1.20 -10.05
CA SER A 41 23.00 2.52 -9.42
C SER A 41 21.68 2.77 -8.70
N PRO A 42 21.42 2.11 -7.55
CA PRO A 42 20.18 2.30 -6.82
C PRO A 42 20.11 3.70 -6.21
N THR A 43 18.90 4.25 -6.15
CA THR A 43 18.60 5.44 -5.38
C THR A 43 18.31 5.06 -3.94
N PHE A 44 18.98 5.74 -3.01
CA PHE A 44 18.72 5.58 -1.58
C PHE A 44 17.93 6.78 -1.07
N GLN A 45 16.74 6.48 -0.58
CA GLN A 45 15.80 7.45 -0.04
C GLN A 45 15.86 7.46 1.48
N VAL A 46 15.68 8.65 2.07
CA VAL A 46 15.57 8.80 3.53
C VAL A 46 14.37 9.66 3.92
N LEU A 47 13.65 9.25 4.94
CA LEU A 47 12.51 10.01 5.44
C LEU A 47 12.98 11.17 6.31
N VAL A 48 12.38 12.35 6.14
CA VAL A 48 12.66 13.52 6.99
C VAL A 48 11.35 14.08 7.55
N ALA A 49 11.28 14.27 8.87
CA ALA A 49 10.06 14.71 9.54
C ALA A 49 9.99 16.21 9.82
N ASN A 50 11.13 16.91 9.78
CA ASN A 50 11.25 18.33 10.08
C ASN A 50 12.57 18.90 9.51
N MET A 51 12.75 20.22 9.60
CA MET A 51 13.91 20.91 9.04
C MET A 51 15.25 20.41 9.61
N ARG A 52 15.32 20.17 10.93
CA ARG A 52 16.54 19.63 11.55
C ARG A 52 16.89 18.25 10.98
N GLY A 53 15.89 17.36 10.84
CA GLY A 53 16.10 16.05 10.23
C GLY A 53 16.55 16.15 8.77
N PHE A 54 16.04 17.14 8.03
CA PHE A 54 16.51 17.44 6.68
C PHE A 54 17.96 17.92 6.64
N GLU A 55 18.36 18.85 7.52
CA GLU A 55 19.75 19.32 7.63
C GLU A 55 20.70 18.16 7.91
N GLU A 56 20.38 17.32 8.90
CA GLU A 56 21.16 16.12 9.25
C GLU A 56 21.23 15.13 8.07
N ALA A 57 20.14 14.96 7.31
CA ALA A 57 20.11 14.10 6.12
C ALA A 57 20.98 14.65 4.99
N ALA A 58 20.91 15.95 4.73
CA ALA A 58 21.71 16.62 3.71
C ALA A 58 23.20 16.55 4.04
N GLU A 59 23.60 16.79 5.29
CA GLU A 59 24.97 16.62 5.77
C GLU A 59 25.45 15.16 5.67
N ALA A 60 24.55 14.21 5.83
CA ALA A 60 24.84 12.78 5.64
C ALA A 60 24.95 12.37 4.16
N GLY A 61 24.71 13.28 3.21
CA GLY A 61 24.82 13.02 1.77
C GLY A 61 23.56 12.40 1.15
N ALA A 62 22.38 12.64 1.71
CA ALA A 62 21.11 12.23 1.10
C ALA A 62 20.96 12.80 -0.32
N GLN A 63 20.57 11.94 -1.26
CA GLN A 63 20.30 12.30 -2.66
C GLN A 63 18.79 12.45 -2.93
N GLU A 64 17.98 11.81 -2.09
CA GLU A 64 16.53 11.84 -2.15
C GLU A 64 15.94 11.75 -0.74
N ILE A 65 14.91 12.56 -0.50
CA ILE A 65 14.16 12.58 0.77
C ILE A 65 12.69 12.20 0.57
N SER A 66 12.07 11.66 1.61
CA SER A 66 10.62 11.48 1.72
C SER A 66 10.01 12.42 2.77
N LEU A 67 8.94 13.10 2.38
CA LEU A 67 8.06 13.86 3.26
C LEU A 67 6.74 13.12 3.39
N PHE A 68 6.07 13.22 4.54
CA PHE A 68 4.85 12.46 4.80
C PHE A 68 3.79 13.30 5.48
N THR A 69 2.58 13.26 4.94
CA THR A 69 1.38 13.87 5.51
C THR A 69 0.24 12.84 5.52
N ALA A 70 -0.98 13.29 5.83
CA ALA A 70 -2.18 12.48 5.78
C ALA A 70 -3.36 13.25 5.19
N THR A 71 -4.47 12.56 5.00
CA THR A 71 -5.73 13.10 4.50
C THR A 71 -6.61 13.74 5.57
N THR A 72 -6.26 13.59 6.87
CA THR A 72 -7.09 14.07 7.98
C THR A 72 -6.25 14.75 9.08
N ASP A 73 -6.80 15.83 9.65
CA ASP A 73 -6.18 16.55 10.76
C ASP A 73 -6.04 15.66 12.00
N ALA A 74 -7.02 14.79 12.26
CA ALA A 74 -6.97 13.89 13.41
C ALA A 74 -5.74 12.98 13.36
N PHE A 75 -5.42 12.41 12.19
CA PHE A 75 -4.22 11.61 12.01
C PHE A 75 -2.94 12.44 12.08
N CYS A 76 -2.88 13.60 11.41
CA CYS A 76 -1.73 14.48 11.47
C CYS A 76 -1.42 14.95 12.90
N ARG A 77 -2.44 15.26 13.72
CA ARG A 77 -2.27 15.63 15.13
C ARG A 77 -1.72 14.46 15.95
N ALA A 78 -2.25 13.26 15.76
CA ALA A 78 -1.76 12.08 16.46
C ALA A 78 -0.32 11.71 16.07
N ASN A 79 0.04 11.84 14.79
CA ASN A 79 1.32 11.37 14.25
C ASN A 79 2.45 12.42 14.39
N ILE A 80 2.17 13.68 14.03
CA ILE A 80 3.17 14.76 13.93
C ILE A 80 2.74 16.06 14.63
N ASN A 81 1.69 16.03 15.45
CA ASN A 81 1.21 17.15 16.27
C ASN A 81 0.94 18.45 15.47
N THR A 82 0.29 18.33 14.32
CA THR A 82 -0.05 19.47 13.44
C THR A 82 -1.30 19.15 12.60
N THR A 83 -1.87 20.12 11.89
CA THR A 83 -2.93 19.88 10.89
C THR A 83 -2.36 19.50 9.52
N VAL A 84 -3.19 18.99 8.60
CA VAL A 84 -2.78 18.73 7.21
C VAL A 84 -2.30 20.02 6.53
N SER A 85 -2.99 21.14 6.74
CA SER A 85 -2.57 22.41 6.13
C SER A 85 -1.24 22.92 6.69
N GLU A 86 -1.04 22.81 8.00
CA GLU A 86 0.23 23.19 8.64
C GLU A 86 1.39 22.29 8.25
N SER A 87 1.16 20.97 8.12
CA SER A 87 2.21 20.05 7.68
C SER A 87 2.66 20.39 6.26
N LEU A 88 1.72 20.60 5.33
CA LEU A 88 2.01 21.01 3.96
C LEU A 88 2.79 22.34 3.90
N LYS A 89 2.45 23.32 4.74
CA LYS A 89 3.20 24.58 4.84
C LYS A 89 4.63 24.39 5.35
N LYS A 90 4.85 23.51 6.31
CA LYS A 90 6.20 23.20 6.82
C LYS A 90 7.02 22.45 5.76
N PHE A 91 6.38 21.49 5.10
CA PHE A 91 7.01 20.65 4.10
C PHE A 91 7.36 21.40 2.82
N SER A 92 6.59 22.42 2.42
CA SER A 92 6.95 23.26 1.27
C SER A 92 8.25 24.03 1.47
N VAL A 93 8.59 24.40 2.71
CA VAL A 93 9.89 25.00 3.04
C VAL A 93 11.01 23.96 2.87
N ILE A 94 10.82 22.74 3.38
CA ILE A 94 11.81 21.66 3.26
C ILE A 94 12.04 21.27 1.80
N ALA A 95 10.96 21.12 1.01
CA ALA A 95 11.09 20.76 -0.41
C ALA A 95 11.82 21.84 -1.22
N ARG A 96 11.61 23.12 -0.90
CA ARG A 96 12.37 24.22 -1.52
C ARG A 96 13.85 24.14 -1.18
N GLU A 97 14.19 23.99 0.09
CA GLU A 97 15.58 23.85 0.54
C GLU A 97 16.26 22.60 -0.05
N ALA A 98 15.51 21.50 -0.20
CA ALA A 98 15.97 20.30 -0.87
C ALA A 98 16.26 20.56 -2.35
N ALA A 99 15.34 21.23 -3.05
CA ALA A 99 15.51 21.60 -4.46
C ALA A 99 16.71 22.52 -4.69
N ASP A 100 16.92 23.53 -3.82
CA ASP A 100 18.07 24.44 -3.88
C ASP A 100 19.41 23.71 -3.74
N ARG A 101 19.40 22.52 -3.11
CA ARG A 101 20.56 21.63 -2.95
C ARG A 101 20.61 20.48 -3.96
N GLY A 102 19.68 20.43 -4.91
CA GLY A 102 19.59 19.36 -5.90
C GLY A 102 19.15 18.00 -5.32
N ILE A 103 18.50 17.98 -4.16
CA ILE A 103 17.98 16.78 -3.51
C ILE A 103 16.52 16.57 -3.94
N LYS A 104 16.21 15.40 -4.49
CA LYS A 104 14.85 15.06 -4.92
C LYS A 104 13.93 14.87 -3.70
N THR A 105 12.67 15.23 -3.84
CA THR A 105 11.66 15.06 -2.78
C THR A 105 10.53 14.18 -3.27
N ARG A 106 10.21 13.13 -2.51
CA ARG A 106 9.01 12.29 -2.69
C ARG A 106 8.00 12.61 -1.60
N GLY A 107 6.71 12.64 -1.93
CA GLY A 107 5.63 12.89 -0.98
C GLY A 107 4.86 11.62 -0.63
N TYR A 108 4.46 11.45 0.63
CA TYR A 108 3.59 10.37 1.08
C TYR A 108 2.27 10.92 1.63
N VAL A 109 1.15 10.30 1.23
CA VAL A 109 -0.19 10.62 1.73
C VAL A 109 -0.74 9.42 2.48
N SER A 110 -0.84 9.55 3.81
CA SER A 110 -1.43 8.51 4.67
C SER A 110 -2.96 8.56 4.69
N CYS A 111 -3.58 7.43 5.07
CA CYS A 111 -5.03 7.29 5.27
C CYS A 111 -5.87 7.57 4.01
N ILE A 112 -5.49 7.02 2.85
CA ILE A 112 -6.20 7.30 1.59
C ILE A 112 -7.64 6.75 1.54
N PHE A 113 -7.96 5.71 2.32
CA PHE A 113 -9.31 5.13 2.37
C PHE A 113 -10.00 5.38 3.72
N GLU A 114 -9.27 5.22 4.81
CA GLU A 114 -9.80 5.40 6.16
C GLU A 114 -8.73 5.91 7.12
N CYS A 115 -9.16 6.79 8.01
CA CYS A 115 -8.38 7.28 9.13
C CYS A 115 -8.86 6.59 10.42
N PRO A 116 -7.96 6.05 11.26
CA PRO A 116 -8.35 5.38 12.50
C PRO A 116 -9.02 6.31 13.53
N TYR A 117 -8.91 7.63 13.34
CA TYR A 117 -9.46 8.64 14.25
C TYR A 117 -10.69 9.36 13.70
N GLN A 118 -10.83 9.46 12.38
CA GLN A 118 -11.88 10.25 11.71
C GLN A 118 -12.79 9.40 10.81
N GLY A 119 -12.44 8.14 10.54
CA GLY A 119 -13.18 7.25 9.68
C GLY A 119 -12.90 7.48 8.19
N LYS A 120 -13.90 7.22 7.35
CA LYS A 120 -13.76 7.17 5.89
C LYS A 120 -13.24 8.47 5.30
N VAL A 121 -12.38 8.35 4.30
CA VAL A 121 -11.79 9.46 3.55
C VAL A 121 -12.33 9.47 2.14
N ALA A 122 -12.71 10.65 1.65
CA ALA A 122 -13.20 10.83 0.29
C ALA A 122 -12.02 10.85 -0.71
N PRO A 123 -12.14 10.21 -1.89
CA PRO A 123 -11.10 10.26 -2.91
C PRO A 123 -10.68 11.68 -3.31
N THR A 124 -11.63 12.64 -3.34
CA THR A 124 -11.35 14.05 -3.64
C THR A 124 -10.37 14.68 -2.65
N THR A 125 -10.44 14.33 -1.36
CA THR A 125 -9.46 14.77 -0.35
C THR A 125 -8.08 14.23 -0.66
N VAL A 126 -7.97 12.97 -1.10
CA VAL A 126 -6.69 12.36 -1.48
C VAL A 126 -6.08 13.12 -2.66
N VAL A 127 -6.86 13.38 -3.70
CA VAL A 127 -6.41 14.14 -4.88
C VAL A 127 -5.94 15.55 -4.50
N GLN A 128 -6.67 16.25 -3.63
CA GLN A 128 -6.30 17.59 -3.18
C GLN A 128 -4.96 17.61 -2.45
N VAL A 129 -4.74 16.68 -1.51
CA VAL A 129 -3.49 16.61 -0.75
C VAL A 129 -2.32 16.17 -1.65
N ALA A 130 -2.54 15.18 -2.52
CA ALA A 130 -1.53 14.72 -3.47
C ALA A 130 -1.13 15.84 -4.45
N ARG A 131 -2.10 16.64 -4.92
CA ARG A 131 -1.83 17.80 -5.78
C ARG A 131 -0.95 18.83 -5.08
N HIS A 132 -1.25 19.16 -3.83
CA HIS A 132 -0.43 20.09 -3.04
C HIS A 132 1.02 19.60 -2.89
N LEU A 133 1.24 18.29 -2.74
CA LEU A 133 2.59 17.72 -2.67
C LEU A 133 3.35 17.87 -3.99
N LEU A 134 2.68 17.66 -5.13
CA LEU A 134 3.30 17.93 -6.44
C LEU A 134 3.60 19.42 -6.64
N ASP A 135 2.65 20.30 -6.29
CA ASP A 135 2.78 21.75 -6.47
C ASP A 135 3.93 22.35 -5.64
N MET A 136 4.29 21.73 -4.51
CA MET A 136 5.45 22.13 -3.71
C MET A 136 6.79 21.56 -4.20
N GLY A 137 6.79 20.76 -5.27
CA GLY A 137 8.00 20.24 -5.91
C GLY A 137 8.33 18.77 -5.62
N CYS A 138 7.39 17.99 -5.04
CA CYS A 138 7.59 16.54 -5.02
C CYS A 138 7.54 15.98 -6.44
N TYR A 139 8.50 15.13 -6.81
CA TYR A 139 8.53 14.53 -8.16
C TYR A 139 7.55 13.34 -8.29
N GLU A 140 7.22 12.69 -7.18
CA GLU A 140 6.30 11.56 -7.10
C GLU A 140 5.57 11.59 -5.74
N VAL A 141 4.31 11.13 -5.75
CA VAL A 141 3.47 11.00 -4.55
C VAL A 141 3.03 9.56 -4.37
N SER A 142 3.36 8.99 -3.21
CA SER A 142 2.93 7.66 -2.80
C SER A 142 1.64 7.74 -1.96
N LEU A 143 0.60 7.06 -2.46
CA LEU A 143 -0.73 7.02 -1.86
C LEU A 143 -0.83 5.81 -0.92
N GLY A 144 -0.95 6.09 0.38
CA GLY A 144 -0.82 5.12 1.46
C GLY A 144 -2.13 4.64 2.08
N ASP A 145 -2.45 3.36 1.90
CA ASP A 145 -3.44 2.67 2.75
C ASP A 145 -2.78 2.22 4.06
N THR A 146 -2.70 3.16 5.01
CA THR A 146 -1.99 2.99 6.27
C THR A 146 -2.59 1.90 7.17
N LEU A 147 -3.89 1.63 7.04
CA LEU A 147 -4.58 0.60 7.83
C LEU A 147 -4.66 -0.74 7.11
N GLY A 148 -4.51 -0.75 5.78
CA GLY A 148 -4.70 -1.94 4.95
C GLY A 148 -6.17 -2.35 4.83
N VAL A 149 -7.11 -1.41 5.02
CA VAL A 149 -8.57 -1.65 5.00
C VAL A 149 -9.19 -1.44 3.62
N GLY A 150 -8.45 -0.81 2.71
CA GLY A 150 -8.87 -0.59 1.34
C GLY A 150 -9.17 -1.91 0.64
N THR A 151 -10.17 -1.88 -0.23
CA THR A 151 -10.51 -3.02 -1.10
C THR A 151 -10.52 -2.57 -2.56
N ALA A 152 -10.73 -3.50 -3.49
CA ALA A 152 -10.68 -3.25 -4.92
C ALA A 152 -11.63 -2.12 -5.37
N GLY A 153 -12.84 -2.05 -4.78
CA GLY A 153 -13.83 -1.01 -5.10
C GLY A 153 -13.36 0.41 -4.75
N PRO A 154 -13.05 0.72 -3.48
CA PRO A 154 -12.46 2.00 -3.09
C PRO A 154 -11.19 2.36 -3.87
N THR A 155 -10.33 1.37 -4.17
CA THR A 155 -9.12 1.59 -4.97
C THR A 155 -9.49 2.03 -6.40
N LEU A 156 -10.43 1.34 -7.05
CA LEU A 156 -10.94 1.71 -8.36
C LEU A 156 -11.52 3.13 -8.35
N ASN A 157 -12.35 3.45 -7.35
CA ASN A 157 -12.94 4.78 -7.23
C ASN A 157 -11.87 5.88 -7.08
N LEU A 158 -10.78 5.60 -6.36
CA LEU A 158 -9.65 6.53 -6.22
C LEU A 158 -8.92 6.73 -7.57
N MET A 159 -8.67 5.65 -8.32
CA MET A 159 -8.07 5.75 -9.65
C MET A 159 -8.97 6.54 -10.62
N GLU A 160 -10.28 6.30 -10.60
CA GLU A 160 -11.26 7.05 -11.40
C GLU A 160 -11.32 8.54 -11.00
N GLU A 161 -11.18 8.87 -9.70
CA GLU A 161 -11.11 10.26 -9.25
C GLU A 161 -9.81 10.96 -9.69
N LEU A 162 -8.66 10.29 -9.61
CA LEU A 162 -7.39 10.82 -10.12
C LEU A 162 -7.48 11.14 -11.62
N HIS A 163 -8.03 10.22 -12.41
CA HIS A 163 -8.25 10.44 -13.84
C HIS A 163 -9.23 11.58 -14.14
N ARG A 164 -10.35 11.66 -13.41
CA ARG A 164 -11.32 12.76 -13.56
C ARG A 164 -10.73 14.14 -13.29
N ASN A 165 -9.68 14.21 -12.47
CA ASN A 165 -8.97 15.46 -12.15
C ASN A 165 -7.68 15.64 -12.97
N ASN A 166 -7.50 14.89 -14.07
CA ASN A 166 -6.32 14.92 -14.93
C ASN A 166 -5.01 14.85 -14.11
N PHE A 167 -4.96 13.95 -13.13
CA PHE A 167 -3.76 13.74 -12.34
C PHE A 167 -2.68 13.03 -13.17
N PRO A 168 -1.42 13.50 -13.15
CA PRO A 168 -0.32 12.85 -13.89
C PRO A 168 -0.01 11.50 -13.24
N MET A 169 -0.51 10.42 -13.82
CA MET A 169 -0.41 9.09 -13.21
C MET A 169 1.02 8.55 -13.17
N GLU A 170 1.91 9.08 -13.99
CA GLU A 170 3.35 8.81 -13.95
C GLU A 170 4.03 9.28 -12.66
N THR A 171 3.41 10.20 -11.91
CA THR A 171 3.92 10.67 -10.61
C THR A 171 3.21 9.99 -9.44
N VAL A 172 2.39 8.95 -9.68
CA VAL A 172 1.63 8.26 -8.63
C VAL A 172 2.29 6.92 -8.31
N ALA A 173 2.55 6.72 -7.02
CA ALA A 173 2.89 5.44 -6.44
C ALA A 173 1.81 4.97 -5.45
N MET A 174 1.81 3.67 -5.15
CA MET A 174 0.90 3.08 -4.16
C MET A 174 1.68 2.44 -3.02
N HIS A 175 1.30 2.74 -1.79
CA HIS A 175 1.85 2.15 -0.56
C HIS A 175 0.74 1.43 0.20
N LEU A 176 0.65 0.11 0.05
CA LEU A 176 -0.50 -0.64 0.56
C LEU A 176 -0.08 -1.61 1.66
N HIS A 177 -0.74 -1.50 2.80
CA HIS A 177 -0.59 -2.46 3.88
C HIS A 177 -1.49 -3.67 3.64
N ASP A 178 -1.04 -4.84 4.08
CA ASP A 178 -1.71 -6.12 3.84
C ASP A 178 -2.39 -6.70 5.08
N THR A 179 -2.78 -5.84 6.01
CA THR A 179 -3.43 -6.18 7.29
C THR A 179 -4.64 -7.10 7.13
N TYR A 180 -5.43 -6.87 6.06
CA TYR A 180 -6.63 -7.63 5.75
C TYR A 180 -6.48 -8.47 4.46
N GLY A 181 -5.24 -8.70 3.99
CA GLY A 181 -4.99 -9.49 2.77
C GLY A 181 -5.49 -8.84 1.48
N GLN A 182 -5.55 -7.51 1.43
CA GLN A 182 -6.12 -6.75 0.31
C GLN A 182 -5.07 -6.13 -0.61
N ALA A 183 -3.79 -6.07 -0.20
CA ALA A 183 -2.81 -5.21 -0.84
C ALA A 183 -2.54 -5.63 -2.30
N LEU A 184 -2.34 -6.93 -2.57
CA LEU A 184 -2.09 -7.41 -3.94
C LEU A 184 -3.25 -7.11 -4.89
N ALA A 185 -4.50 -7.31 -4.44
CA ALA A 185 -5.68 -7.00 -5.23
C ALA A 185 -5.75 -5.51 -5.56
N ASN A 186 -5.49 -4.66 -4.57
CA ASN A 186 -5.49 -3.21 -4.75
C ASN A 186 -4.32 -2.73 -5.64
N ILE A 187 -3.14 -3.35 -5.56
CA ILE A 187 -2.02 -3.10 -6.48
C ILE A 187 -2.45 -3.38 -7.92
N LEU A 188 -3.04 -4.56 -8.16
CA LEU A 188 -3.48 -4.96 -9.50
C LEU A 188 -4.51 -3.97 -10.05
N VAL A 189 -5.50 -3.57 -9.23
CA VAL A 189 -6.48 -2.54 -9.61
C VAL A 189 -5.79 -1.22 -9.95
N SER A 190 -4.82 -0.78 -9.15
CA SER A 190 -4.09 0.47 -9.36
C SER A 190 -3.27 0.46 -10.67
N ILE A 191 -2.65 -0.67 -11.00
CA ILE A 191 -1.88 -0.83 -12.25
C ILE A 191 -2.83 -0.84 -13.46
N VAL A 192 -3.87 -1.69 -13.42
CA VAL A 192 -4.77 -1.94 -14.56
C VAL A 192 -5.68 -0.73 -14.83
N HIS A 193 -6.25 -0.13 -13.78
CA HIS A 193 -7.22 0.95 -13.92
C HIS A 193 -6.65 2.33 -13.71
N GLY A 194 -5.54 2.48 -13.00
CA GLY A 194 -4.87 3.75 -12.76
C GLY A 194 -3.64 4.00 -13.62
N GLY A 195 -3.07 2.96 -14.23
CA GLY A 195 -1.80 3.11 -14.94
C GLY A 195 -0.60 3.32 -14.00
N VAL A 196 -0.74 3.01 -12.70
CA VAL A 196 0.35 3.09 -11.73
C VAL A 196 1.52 2.19 -12.15
N ARG A 197 2.75 2.66 -11.93
CA ARG A 197 4.00 1.94 -12.25
C ARG A 197 4.96 1.78 -11.08
N VAL A 198 4.68 2.42 -9.95
CA VAL A 198 5.52 2.39 -8.75
C VAL A 198 4.70 1.92 -7.57
N VAL A 199 5.22 0.92 -6.85
CA VAL A 199 4.56 0.33 -5.69
C VAL A 199 5.57 0.18 -4.56
N ASP A 200 5.24 0.73 -3.41
CA ASP A 200 6.03 0.60 -2.20
C ASP A 200 5.72 -0.73 -1.51
N THR A 201 6.77 -1.41 -1.08
CA THR A 201 6.69 -2.74 -0.44
C THR A 201 7.77 -2.86 0.61
N ALA A 202 7.67 -3.86 1.48
CA ALA A 202 8.74 -4.18 2.42
C ALA A 202 9.20 -5.63 2.28
N VAL A 203 10.52 -5.83 2.27
CA VAL A 203 11.10 -7.17 2.30
C VAL A 203 10.50 -7.97 3.46
N ALA A 204 10.15 -9.24 3.23
CA ALA A 204 9.55 -10.14 4.21
C ALA A 204 8.23 -9.63 4.84
N GLY A 205 7.59 -8.61 4.27
CA GLY A 205 6.44 -7.93 4.87
C GLY A 205 6.80 -7.28 6.21
N LEU A 206 8.01 -6.70 6.30
CA LEU A 206 8.47 -5.97 7.48
C LEU A 206 7.67 -4.67 7.73
N GLY A 207 7.74 -4.24 8.98
CA GLY A 207 7.18 -2.96 9.42
C GLY A 207 5.73 -3.04 9.86
N GLY A 208 5.17 -1.85 10.00
CA GLY A 208 3.79 -1.58 10.36
C GLY A 208 3.68 -0.31 11.19
N CYS A 209 2.58 0.42 11.05
CA CYS A 209 2.43 1.72 11.71
C CYS A 209 1.89 1.55 13.14
N PRO A 210 2.65 1.91 14.19
CA PRO A 210 2.21 1.75 15.58
C PRO A 210 1.01 2.63 15.93
N PHE A 211 0.82 3.74 15.21
CA PHE A 211 -0.32 4.66 15.38
C PHE A 211 -1.57 4.24 14.61
N ALA A 212 -1.48 3.19 13.78
CA ALA A 212 -2.55 2.71 12.91
C ALA A 212 -3.13 1.37 13.39
N SER A 213 -3.05 1.11 14.70
CA SER A 213 -3.48 -0.15 15.29
C SER A 213 -4.97 -0.42 15.09
N VAL A 214 -5.31 -1.54 14.45
CA VAL A 214 -6.69 -1.99 14.25
C VAL A 214 -7.05 -3.16 15.18
N PRO A 215 -8.33 -3.30 15.60
CA PRO A 215 -8.79 -4.49 16.31
C PRO A 215 -8.70 -5.74 15.40
N LEU A 216 -8.21 -6.85 15.94
CA LEU A 216 -8.28 -8.14 15.23
C LEU A 216 -9.75 -8.54 14.96
N PRO A 217 -10.09 -9.00 13.74
CA PRO A 217 -11.39 -9.63 13.52
C PRO A 217 -11.48 -10.93 14.36
N THR A 218 -12.55 -11.06 15.14
CA THR A 218 -12.74 -12.16 16.11
C THR A 218 -13.26 -13.47 15.50
N SER A 219 -13.37 -13.56 14.17
CA SER A 219 -13.66 -14.81 13.45
C SER A 219 -13.42 -14.65 11.95
N PRO A 220 -13.11 -15.73 11.21
CA PRO A 220 -13.24 -15.72 9.76
C PRO A 220 -14.72 -15.49 9.43
N ARG A 221 -15.06 -14.25 9.05
CA ARG A 221 -16.31 -14.00 8.33
C ARG A 221 -16.09 -14.54 6.94
N TRP A 222 -16.44 -15.80 6.74
CA TRP A 222 -16.65 -16.35 5.40
C TRP A 222 -17.62 -15.40 4.71
N VAL A 223 -17.13 -14.67 3.71
CA VAL A 223 -18.01 -13.92 2.83
C VAL A 223 -18.83 -14.98 2.11
N ASP A 224 -20.15 -14.97 2.34
CA ASP A 224 -21.07 -15.82 1.60
C ASP A 224 -20.78 -15.61 0.10
N PRO A 225 -20.36 -16.67 -0.64
CA PRO A 225 -20.08 -16.56 -2.07
C PRO A 225 -21.26 -15.95 -2.84
N ALA A 226 -22.49 -16.19 -2.40
CA ALA A 226 -23.68 -15.58 -3.00
C ALA A 226 -23.75 -14.07 -2.75
N ALA A 227 -23.37 -13.60 -1.55
CA ALA A 227 -23.30 -12.17 -1.23
C ALA A 227 -22.17 -11.46 -1.98
N ALA A 228 -20.99 -12.09 -2.10
CA ALA A 228 -19.89 -11.56 -2.92
C ALA A 228 -20.28 -11.46 -4.40
N THR A 229 -20.90 -12.52 -4.93
CA THR A 229 -21.40 -12.56 -6.32
C THR A 229 -22.50 -11.51 -6.53
N ALA A 230 -23.40 -11.34 -5.57
CA ALA A 230 -24.45 -10.32 -5.62
C ALA A 230 -23.87 -8.90 -5.59
N ALA A 231 -22.82 -8.65 -4.80
CA ALA A 231 -22.15 -7.35 -4.76
C ALA A 231 -21.43 -7.02 -6.08
N VAL A 232 -20.74 -8.01 -6.67
CA VAL A 232 -20.12 -7.87 -8.00
C VAL A 232 -21.17 -7.66 -9.09
N ALA A 233 -22.27 -8.42 -9.05
CA ALA A 233 -23.38 -8.28 -9.99
C ALA A 233 -24.09 -6.93 -9.85
N ALA A 234 -24.27 -6.43 -8.61
CA ALA A 234 -24.85 -5.11 -8.35
C ALA A 234 -23.95 -3.97 -8.87
N ALA A 235 -22.63 -4.08 -8.69
CA ALA A 235 -21.67 -3.13 -9.24
C ALA A 235 -21.66 -3.13 -10.78
N ALA A 236 -21.73 -4.32 -11.39
CA ALA A 236 -21.87 -4.46 -12.85
C ALA A 236 -23.20 -3.90 -13.37
N ALA A 237 -24.30 -4.12 -12.64
CA ALA A 237 -25.62 -3.59 -12.97
C ALA A 237 -25.68 -2.06 -12.84
N ALA A 238 -25.02 -1.48 -11.83
CA ALA A 238 -24.91 -0.03 -11.69
C ALA A 238 -24.14 0.61 -12.86
N LYS A 239 -23.02 0.01 -13.30
CA LYS A 239 -22.29 0.46 -14.51
C LYS A 239 -23.14 0.32 -15.78
N ARG A 240 -24.03 -0.68 -15.82
CA ARG A 240 -24.94 -0.90 -16.96
C ARG A 240 -26.10 0.11 -16.97
N LEU A 241 -26.66 0.45 -15.82
CA LEU A 241 -27.65 1.52 -15.67
C LEU A 241 -27.07 2.89 -16.07
N GLU A 242 -25.83 3.19 -15.69
CA GLU A 242 -25.15 4.42 -16.16
C GLU A 242 -24.93 4.42 -17.68
N ALA A 243 -24.60 3.27 -18.27
CA ALA A 243 -24.47 3.12 -19.72
C ALA A 243 -25.83 3.27 -20.44
N ASP A 244 -26.89 2.70 -19.88
CA ASP A 244 -28.26 2.79 -20.39
C ASP A 244 -28.82 4.20 -20.24
N GLU A 245 -28.49 4.93 -19.16
CA GLU A 245 -28.83 6.36 -19.02
C GLU A 245 -28.05 7.26 -19.98
N LYS A 246 -26.81 6.92 -20.32
CA LYS A 246 -26.01 7.62 -21.35
C LYS A 246 -26.55 7.33 -22.75
N TRP A 247 -27.01 6.10 -23.00
CA TRP A 247 -27.71 5.70 -24.22
C TRP A 247 -29.06 6.42 -24.36
N ALA A 248 -29.87 6.45 -23.29
CA ALA A 248 -31.16 7.15 -23.26
C ALA A 248 -31.03 8.67 -23.44
N ARG A 249 -29.88 9.25 -23.06
CA ARG A 249 -29.52 10.66 -23.33
C ARG A 249 -28.90 10.88 -24.72
N GLY A 250 -28.87 9.88 -25.59
CA GLY A 250 -28.41 9.98 -26.98
C GLY A 250 -26.90 10.17 -27.14
N MET A 251 -26.10 9.91 -26.10
CA MET A 251 -24.65 10.19 -26.10
C MET A 251 -23.80 9.03 -26.66
N ILE A 252 -24.41 7.92 -27.07
CA ILE A 252 -23.74 6.76 -27.67
C ILE A 252 -24.59 6.23 -28.84
N SER A 253 -24.02 6.17 -30.05
CA SER A 253 -24.67 5.58 -31.23
C SER A 253 -24.45 4.05 -31.31
N PRO A 254 -25.39 3.26 -31.85
CA PRO A 254 -25.34 1.81 -31.74
C PRO A 254 -24.37 1.18 -32.76
N GLY A 255 -23.35 0.49 -32.23
CA GLY A 255 -22.64 -0.57 -32.94
C GLY A 255 -23.39 -1.91 -32.80
N THR A 256 -23.47 -2.66 -33.89
CA THR A 256 -24.29 -3.85 -34.14
C THR A 256 -24.03 -5.06 -33.22
N THR A 257 -25.14 -5.57 -32.63
CA THR A 257 -25.54 -6.96 -32.31
C THR A 257 -24.51 -8.04 -31.92
N SER A 258 -24.79 -8.74 -30.81
CA SER A 258 -24.86 -10.21 -30.78
C SER A 258 -25.66 -10.73 -29.57
N THR A 259 -26.45 -11.76 -29.85
CA THR A 259 -27.48 -12.46 -29.04
C THR A 259 -26.94 -13.28 -27.87
N THR A 260 -27.66 -13.34 -26.74
CA THR A 260 -27.79 -14.60 -25.96
C THR A 260 -29.00 -14.61 -25.00
N THR A 261 -29.89 -15.57 -25.27
CA THR A 261 -30.80 -16.35 -24.40
C THR A 261 -31.30 -15.76 -23.07
N ALA A 262 -32.64 -15.59 -23.02
CA ALA A 262 -33.42 -15.41 -21.79
C ALA A 262 -33.43 -16.68 -20.92
N VAL A 263 -33.22 -16.51 -19.62
CA VAL A 263 -33.49 -17.52 -18.57
C VAL A 263 -34.68 -17.00 -17.75
N PRO A 264 -35.71 -17.83 -17.45
CA PRO A 264 -36.90 -17.35 -16.76
C PRO A 264 -36.61 -17.06 -15.28
N HIS A 265 -37.00 -15.87 -14.81
CA HIS A 265 -36.95 -15.49 -13.40
C HIS A 265 -38.23 -15.93 -12.67
N THR A 266 -38.10 -16.83 -11.69
CA THR A 266 -39.10 -17.07 -10.67
C THR A 266 -38.94 -16.02 -9.56
N VAL A 267 -39.91 -15.12 -9.42
CA VAL A 267 -39.95 -14.12 -8.34
C VAL A 267 -40.62 -14.74 -7.12
N HIS A 268 -39.87 -15.02 -6.06
CA HIS A 268 -40.44 -15.33 -4.75
C HIS A 268 -40.69 -14.02 -3.99
N HIS A 269 -41.96 -13.64 -3.85
CA HIS A 269 -42.40 -12.61 -2.91
C HIS A 269 -42.27 -13.14 -1.47
N ALA A 270 -41.32 -12.61 -0.70
CA ALA A 270 -41.26 -12.82 0.75
C ALA A 270 -42.18 -11.82 1.46
N HIS A 271 -43.29 -12.32 2.01
CA HIS A 271 -44.17 -11.59 2.90
C HIS A 271 -43.44 -11.20 4.19
N ARG A 272 -43.50 -9.91 4.57
CA ARG A 272 -43.10 -9.42 5.90
C ARG A 272 -44.21 -9.75 6.91
N THR A 273 -43.91 -10.56 7.91
CA THR A 273 -44.67 -10.64 9.15
C THR A 273 -43.94 -9.82 10.22
N THR A 274 -44.60 -8.78 10.71
CA THR A 274 -44.19 -7.97 11.86
C THR A 274 -44.51 -8.73 13.14
N GLY A 275 -43.48 -9.21 13.83
CA GLY A 275 -43.59 -9.74 15.20
C GLY A 275 -42.70 -8.90 16.12
N ASP A 276 -43.32 -8.29 17.13
CA ASP A 276 -42.66 -7.50 18.16
C ASP A 276 -41.65 -8.34 18.96
N ILE A 277 -40.37 -7.99 18.85
CA ILE A 277 -39.32 -8.54 19.72
C ILE A 277 -38.92 -7.45 20.73
N CYS A 278 -39.24 -7.70 22.00
CA CYS A 278 -38.78 -6.92 23.14
C CYS A 278 -37.26 -6.67 23.10
N ARG A 279 -36.84 -5.40 23.21
CA ARG A 279 -35.43 -5.02 23.37
C ARG A 279 -35.03 -5.14 24.85
N PRO A 280 -34.10 -6.02 25.24
CA PRO A 280 -33.52 -5.94 26.57
C PRO A 280 -32.56 -4.73 26.64
N SER A 281 -32.63 -3.99 27.76
CA SER A 281 -31.76 -2.87 28.07
C SER A 281 -30.30 -3.30 28.18
N MET A 282 -29.42 -2.72 27.37
CA MET A 282 -27.97 -2.94 27.42
C MET A 282 -27.38 -2.28 28.68
N PRO A 283 -26.57 -2.99 29.50
CA PRO A 283 -25.80 -2.37 30.57
C PRO A 283 -24.65 -1.51 29.98
N PRO A 284 -24.10 -0.55 30.75
CA PRO A 284 -23.06 0.35 30.27
C PRO A 284 -21.84 -0.44 29.79
N GLN A 285 -21.41 -0.16 28.57
CA GLN A 285 -20.31 -0.85 27.89
C GLN A 285 -19.00 -0.68 28.65
N ALA A 286 -18.54 -1.74 29.32
CA ALA A 286 -17.13 -1.88 29.65
C ALA A 286 -16.34 -1.94 28.33
N GLN A 287 -15.38 -1.02 28.14
CA GLN A 287 -14.46 -1.08 27.02
C GLN A 287 -13.65 -2.38 27.09
N VAL A 288 -14.04 -3.35 26.28
CA VAL A 288 -13.24 -4.56 26.03
C VAL A 288 -11.97 -4.11 25.30
N ILE A 289 -10.81 -4.25 25.95
CA ILE A 289 -9.51 -3.93 25.37
C ILE A 289 -9.13 -5.09 24.43
N TYR A 290 -9.35 -4.91 23.12
CA TYR A 290 -8.97 -5.89 22.10
C TYR A 290 -7.46 -5.82 21.79
N PRO A 291 -6.82 -6.96 21.45
CA PRO A 291 -5.46 -6.95 20.93
C PRO A 291 -5.41 -6.19 19.60
N ARG A 292 -4.48 -5.26 19.54
CA ARG A 292 -4.27 -4.32 18.45
C ARG A 292 -3.03 -4.77 17.66
N VAL A 293 -3.16 -4.99 16.36
CA VAL A 293 -2.02 -5.34 15.50
C VAL A 293 -1.65 -4.13 14.65
N ALA A 294 -0.35 -3.83 14.57
CA ALA A 294 0.14 -2.83 13.65
C ALA A 294 -0.03 -3.37 12.22
N PRO A 295 -0.76 -2.66 11.35
CA PRO A 295 -0.95 -3.06 9.96
C PRO A 295 0.41 -3.15 9.26
N GLY A 296 0.76 -4.31 8.70
CA GLY A 296 2.06 -4.56 8.06
C GLY A 296 2.06 -4.20 6.58
N ASN A 297 3.22 -3.79 6.04
CA ASN A 297 3.37 -3.56 4.61
C ASN A 297 3.13 -4.85 3.80
N VAL A 298 2.67 -4.72 2.56
CA VAL A 298 2.73 -5.84 1.60
C VAL A 298 4.18 -6.28 1.39
N SER A 299 4.39 -7.59 1.27
CA SER A 299 5.74 -8.13 1.08
C SER A 299 6.24 -7.90 -0.35
N THR A 300 7.50 -7.51 -0.50
CA THR A 300 8.11 -7.28 -1.83
C THR A 300 8.09 -8.55 -2.68
N GLU A 301 8.33 -9.70 -2.04
CA GLU A 301 8.40 -11.01 -2.68
C GLU A 301 7.04 -11.42 -3.28
N ASP A 302 5.94 -11.18 -2.56
CA ASP A 302 4.60 -11.51 -3.07
C ASP A 302 4.22 -10.63 -4.25
N VAL A 303 4.62 -9.35 -4.22
CA VAL A 303 4.39 -8.40 -5.32
C VAL A 303 5.21 -8.79 -6.55
N VAL A 304 6.52 -9.04 -6.39
CA VAL A 304 7.39 -9.47 -7.49
C VAL A 304 6.88 -10.78 -8.09
N TYR A 305 6.55 -11.76 -7.24
CA TYR A 305 5.97 -13.01 -7.71
C TYR A 305 4.70 -12.80 -8.54
N MET A 306 3.76 -11.99 -8.05
CA MET A 306 2.52 -11.68 -8.76
C MET A 306 2.80 -11.01 -10.12
N LEU A 307 3.67 -9.99 -10.15
CA LEU A 307 3.97 -9.22 -11.36
C LEU A 307 4.68 -10.07 -12.41
N GLU A 308 5.73 -10.79 -12.04
CA GLU A 308 6.51 -11.62 -12.97
C GLU A 308 5.67 -12.75 -13.56
N ASN A 309 4.88 -13.44 -12.72
CA ASN A 309 3.97 -14.49 -13.21
C ASN A 309 2.77 -13.94 -14.00
N SER A 310 2.54 -12.62 -13.95
CA SER A 310 1.58 -11.92 -14.82
C SER A 310 2.23 -11.35 -16.09
N GLY A 311 3.52 -11.62 -16.32
CA GLY A 311 4.26 -11.14 -17.50
C GLY A 311 4.70 -9.67 -17.42
N ILE A 312 4.71 -9.07 -16.22
CA ILE A 312 5.19 -7.70 -15.98
C ILE A 312 6.62 -7.77 -15.48
N ASP A 313 7.56 -7.20 -16.25
CA ASP A 313 8.96 -7.12 -15.86
C ASP A 313 9.15 -6.08 -14.74
N THR A 314 9.89 -6.49 -13.70
CA THR A 314 10.25 -5.64 -12.56
C THR A 314 11.74 -5.33 -12.51
N GLY A 315 12.58 -6.06 -13.24
CA GLY A 315 14.04 -6.04 -13.11
C GLY A 315 14.57 -6.58 -11.77
N VAL A 316 13.69 -7.07 -10.88
CA VAL A 316 14.08 -7.63 -9.58
C VAL A 316 14.43 -9.10 -9.75
N ARG A 317 15.52 -9.53 -9.13
CA ARG A 317 15.92 -10.94 -9.06
C ARG A 317 15.29 -11.57 -7.83
N LEU A 318 14.16 -12.26 -8.01
CA LEU A 318 13.38 -12.85 -6.92
C LEU A 318 14.23 -13.76 -6.00
N GLU A 319 15.13 -14.58 -6.54
CA GLU A 319 15.99 -15.45 -5.71
C GLU A 319 16.88 -14.64 -4.76
N ALA A 320 17.53 -13.59 -5.26
CA ALA A 320 18.38 -12.74 -4.43
C ALA A 320 17.57 -11.89 -3.44
N LEU A 321 16.28 -11.65 -3.72
CA LEU A 321 15.36 -11.01 -2.79
C LEU A 321 14.97 -11.97 -1.66
N LEU A 322 14.74 -13.24 -1.96
CA LEU A 322 14.49 -14.29 -0.96
C LEU A 322 15.67 -14.45 0.00
N ASP A 323 16.90 -14.39 -0.50
CA ASP A 323 18.10 -14.45 0.35
C ASP A 323 18.17 -13.25 1.30
N ALA A 324 17.86 -12.05 0.82
CA ALA A 324 17.80 -10.84 1.65
C ALA A 324 16.68 -10.92 2.71
N SER A 325 15.53 -11.48 2.33
CA SER A 325 14.39 -11.77 3.23
C SER A 325 14.78 -12.73 4.36
N ALA A 326 15.37 -13.87 4.01
CA ALA A 326 15.84 -14.86 4.98
C ALA A 326 16.90 -14.25 5.93
N PHE A 327 17.84 -13.47 5.39
CA PHE A 327 18.85 -12.78 6.19
C PHE A 327 18.24 -11.86 7.24
N ILE A 328 17.33 -10.95 6.85
CA ILE A 328 16.77 -9.99 7.79
C ILE A 328 15.83 -10.65 8.81
N CYS A 329 15.05 -11.65 8.38
CA CYS A 329 14.21 -12.45 9.28
C CYS A 329 15.05 -13.17 10.35
N SER A 330 16.18 -13.76 9.97
CA SER A 330 17.10 -14.40 10.91
C SER A 330 17.66 -13.40 11.92
N ARG A 331 18.09 -12.22 11.48
CA ARG A 331 18.62 -11.16 12.36
C ARG A 331 17.58 -10.59 13.33
N LEU A 332 16.31 -10.56 12.91
CA LEU A 332 15.20 -10.07 13.73
C LEU A 332 14.52 -11.18 14.53
N HIS A 333 14.99 -12.42 14.45
CA HIS A 333 14.41 -13.59 15.11
C HIS A 333 12.91 -13.73 14.86
N ARG A 334 12.48 -13.57 13.60
CA ARG A 334 11.08 -13.68 13.19
C ARG A 334 10.93 -14.44 11.87
N SER A 335 9.74 -14.95 11.63
CA SER A 335 9.35 -15.51 10.32
C SER A 335 9.02 -14.40 9.32
N SER A 336 9.17 -14.71 8.03
CA SER A 336 8.70 -13.87 6.93
C SER A 336 7.18 -13.91 6.84
N ASN A 337 6.58 -12.75 6.53
CA ASN A 337 5.14 -12.66 6.24
C ASN A 337 4.82 -12.98 4.77
N SER A 338 5.83 -13.09 3.90
CA SER A 338 5.63 -13.39 2.48
C SER A 338 5.16 -14.83 2.26
N LYS A 339 4.09 -14.99 1.48
CA LYS A 339 3.59 -16.30 1.05
C LYS A 339 4.44 -16.90 -0.06
N ALA A 340 4.93 -16.09 -0.98
CA ALA A 340 5.88 -16.48 -2.02
C ALA A 340 7.17 -16.99 -1.38
N ALA A 341 7.72 -16.29 -0.39
CA ALA A 341 8.93 -16.72 0.31
C ALA A 341 8.75 -18.06 1.03
N ALA A 342 7.62 -18.26 1.73
CA ALA A 342 7.31 -19.53 2.37
C ALA A 342 7.23 -20.67 1.34
N ALA A 343 6.54 -20.45 0.21
CA ALA A 343 6.34 -21.48 -0.81
C ALA A 343 7.62 -21.80 -1.62
N LEU A 344 8.44 -20.80 -1.91
CA LEU A 344 9.65 -20.95 -2.72
C LEU A 344 10.84 -21.46 -1.89
N SER A 345 10.93 -21.10 -0.62
CA SER A 345 11.99 -21.63 0.26
C SER A 345 11.80 -23.11 0.56
N GLY A 346 10.56 -23.57 0.78
CA GLY A 346 10.27 -24.99 0.97
C GLY A 346 10.60 -25.84 -0.26
N ARG A 347 10.43 -25.29 -1.48
CA ARG A 347 10.86 -25.95 -2.72
C ARG A 347 12.37 -26.13 -2.78
N LYS A 348 13.16 -25.10 -2.43
CA LYS A 348 14.63 -25.19 -2.40
C LYS A 348 15.13 -26.23 -1.39
N GLU A 349 14.54 -26.30 -0.20
CA GLU A 349 14.88 -27.30 0.81
C GLU A 349 14.60 -28.72 0.30
N GLN A 350 13.44 -28.93 -0.32
CA GLN A 350 13.05 -30.23 -0.87
C GLN A 350 13.94 -30.66 -2.06
N GLU A 351 14.30 -29.73 -2.95
CA GLU A 351 15.24 -29.99 -4.04
C GLU A 351 16.64 -30.32 -3.53
N MET A 352 17.11 -29.63 -2.49
CA MET A 352 18.40 -29.90 -1.86
C MET A 352 18.43 -31.27 -1.19
N MET A 353 17.37 -31.64 -0.45
CA MET A 353 17.20 -32.99 0.11
C MET A 353 17.21 -34.03 -1.00
N ASN A 354 16.43 -33.86 -2.07
CA ASN A 354 16.37 -34.80 -3.19
C ASN A 354 17.75 -34.97 -3.87
N ARG A 355 18.53 -33.90 -4.03
CA ARG A 355 19.91 -33.98 -4.56
C ARG A 355 20.88 -34.71 -3.61
N GLN A 356 20.67 -34.60 -2.30
CA GLN A 356 21.42 -35.38 -1.30
C GLN A 356 21.07 -36.86 -1.36
N PHE A 357 19.79 -37.21 -1.52
CA PHE A 357 19.35 -38.60 -1.69
C PHE A 357 19.92 -39.24 -2.97
N ILE A 358 19.90 -38.53 -4.12
CA ILE A 358 20.50 -39.02 -5.38
C ILE A 358 22.01 -39.26 -5.27
N ARG A 359 22.73 -38.46 -4.46
CA ARG A 359 24.16 -38.67 -4.20
C ARG A 359 24.45 -39.87 -3.31
N CYS A 360 23.55 -40.27 -2.42
CA CYS A 360 23.72 -41.46 -1.61
C CYS A 360 23.45 -42.74 -2.43
N GLU A 361 22.48 -42.73 -3.36
CA GLU A 361 22.17 -43.91 -4.19
C GLU A 361 23.19 -44.19 -5.31
N SER A 362 24.09 -43.25 -5.61
CA SER A 362 25.13 -43.40 -6.63
C SER A 362 26.52 -43.75 -6.05
N ALA A 363 26.59 -44.01 -4.74
CA ALA A 363 27.82 -44.33 -4.01
C ALA A 363 27.91 -45.80 -3.54
N ASP A 364 27.00 -46.67 -3.98
CA ASP A 364 27.01 -48.12 -3.72
C ASP A 364 27.44 -48.96 -4.93
#